data_AF-Q1AT25-F1
#
_entry.id   AF-Q1AT25-F1
#
_cell.length_a   1.000
_cell.length_b   1.000
_cell.length_c   1.000
_cell.angle_alpha   90.00
_cell.angle_beta   90.00
_cell.angle_gamma   90.00
#
_symmetry.space_group_name_H-M   'P 1'
#
loop_
_entity.id
_entity.type
_entity.pdbx_description
1 polymer ?
#
loop_
_entity_poly.entity_id
_entity_poly.type
_entity_poly.pdbx_seq_one_letter_code
_entity_poly.pdbx_strand_id
1 'polypeptide(L)'
;MLRRDPQNPTGLLALANEYGKAGRHEDEAGVLRRYLAAHEDEGNAYARLGRVLAMLGRREEAREVLREGVERARRHGHQEMAGEMLELLRELG
;
A
#
# COMPACT_ATOMS: atom_id res chain seq x y z
N MET A 1 2.80 -24.42 -19.65
CA MET A 1 1.77 -23.92 -18.71
C MET A 1 2.46 -23.09 -17.65
N LEU A 2 2.43 -21.75 -17.77
CA LEU A 2 2.96 -20.86 -16.73
C LEU A 2 2.03 -20.96 -15.53
N ARG A 3 2.54 -21.53 -14.43
CA ARG A 3 1.89 -21.56 -13.14
C ARG A 3 1.64 -20.09 -12.76
N ARG A 4 0.42 -19.60 -12.95
CA ARG A 4 0.01 -18.28 -12.48
C ARG A 4 0.04 -18.36 -10.97
N ASP A 5 1.18 -18.00 -10.39
CA ASP A 5 1.28 -17.88 -8.94
C ASP A 5 0.31 -16.76 -8.53
N PRO A 6 -0.78 -17.07 -7.81
CA PRO A 6 -1.75 -16.07 -7.38
C PRO A 6 -1.18 -15.09 -6.33
N GLN A 7 0.10 -15.26 -5.98
CA GLN A 7 0.87 -14.36 -5.12
C GLN A 7 2.01 -13.66 -5.87
N ASN A 8 2.08 -13.73 -7.20
CA ASN A 8 3.08 -12.97 -7.95
C ASN A 8 2.87 -11.46 -7.72
N PRO A 9 3.89 -10.72 -7.25
CA PRO A 9 3.81 -9.30 -6.92
C PRO A 9 3.24 -8.44 -8.06
N THR A 10 3.70 -8.69 -9.29
CA THR A 10 3.22 -7.96 -10.47
C THR A 10 1.72 -8.18 -10.71
N GLY A 11 1.24 -9.41 -10.48
CA GLY A 11 -0.17 -9.75 -10.62
C GLY A 11 -1.04 -9.12 -9.54
N LEU A 12 -0.55 -9.06 -8.30
CA LEU A 12 -1.24 -8.42 -7.19
C LEU A 12 -1.32 -6.89 -7.37
N LEU A 13 -0.25 -6.22 -7.80
CA LEU A 13 -0.30 -4.78 -8.09
C LEU A 13 -1.24 -4.47 -9.25
N ALA A 14 -1.21 -5.26 -10.33
CA ALA A 14 -2.15 -5.10 -11.43
C ALA A 14 -3.60 -5.26 -10.95
N LEU A 15 -3.88 -6.26 -10.11
CA LEU A 15 -5.20 -6.48 -9.55
C LEU A 15 -5.65 -5.34 -8.63
N ALA A 16 -4.77 -4.83 -7.76
CA ALA A 16 -5.06 -3.67 -6.93
C ALA A 16 -5.41 -2.43 -7.77
N ASN A 17 -4.65 -2.18 -8.85
CA ASN A 17 -4.93 -1.08 -9.78
C ASN A 17 -6.31 -1.21 -10.43
N GLU A 18 -6.70 -2.42 -10.85
CA GLU A 18 -8.02 -2.64 -11.45
C GLU A 18 -9.15 -2.46 -10.43
N TYR A 19 -8.96 -2.88 -9.17
CA TYR A 19 -9.92 -2.59 -8.11
C TYR A 19 -10.06 -1.09 -7.81
N GLY A 20 -8.94 -0.36 -7.74
CA GLY A 20 -8.95 1.08 -7.54
C GLY A 20 -9.66 1.85 -8.66
N LYS A 21 -9.40 1.48 -9.93
CA LYS A 21 -10.13 2.03 -11.09
C LYS A 21 -11.63 1.75 -11.05
N ALA A 22 -12.02 0.59 -10.51
CA ALA A 22 -13.41 0.19 -10.35
C ALA A 22 -14.09 0.81 -9.11
N GLY A 23 -13.38 1.62 -8.31
CA GLY A 23 -13.89 2.18 -7.05
C GLY A 23 -14.10 1.13 -5.95
N ARG A 24 -13.55 -0.08 -6.13
CA ARG A 24 -13.67 -1.20 -5.18
C ARG A 24 -12.55 -1.12 -4.14
N HIS A 25 -12.63 -0.10 -3.31
CA HIS A 25 -11.56 0.25 -2.38
C HIS A 25 -11.33 -0.80 -1.29
N GLU A 26 -12.34 -1.54 -0.82
CA GLU A 26 -12.12 -2.66 0.10
C GLU A 26 -11.28 -3.78 -0.52
N ASP A 27 -11.57 -4.14 -1.77
CA ASP A 27 -10.84 -5.17 -2.49
C ASP A 27 -9.40 -4.72 -2.80
N GLU A 28 -9.24 -3.46 -3.22
CA GLU A 28 -7.93 -2.84 -3.42
C GLU A 28 -7.07 -2.92 -2.16
N ALA A 29 -7.62 -2.51 -1.01
CA ALA A 29 -6.91 -2.60 0.27
C ALA A 29 -6.55 -4.04 0.63
N GLY A 30 -7.45 -5.00 0.38
CA GLY A 30 -7.21 -6.42 0.62
C GLY A 30 -6.06 -6.98 -0.21
N VAL A 31 -5.99 -6.60 -1.49
CA VAL A 31 -4.91 -7.03 -2.39
C VAL A 31 -3.59 -6.37 -2.05
N LEU A 32 -3.58 -5.07 -1.73
CA LEU A 32 -2.37 -4.36 -1.30
C LEU A 32 -1.78 -4.96 -0.01
N ARG A 33 -2.62 -5.38 0.94
CA ARG A 33 -2.15 -6.10 2.15
C ARG A 33 -1.50 -7.44 1.81
N ARG A 34 -2.10 -8.21 0.90
CA ARG A 34 -1.50 -9.48 0.44
C ARG A 34 -0.18 -9.25 -0.28
N TYR A 35 -0.10 -8.19 -1.07
CA TYR A 35 1.11 -7.78 -1.76
C TYR A 35 2.23 -7.46 -0.75
N LEU A 36 1.95 -6.63 0.26
CA LEU A 36 2.92 -6.24 1.30
C LEU A 36 3.34 -7.43 2.17
N ALA A 37 2.46 -8.41 2.42
CA ALA A 37 2.80 -9.62 3.16
C ALA A 37 3.79 -10.54 2.42
N ALA A 38 3.84 -10.46 1.08
CA ALA A 38 4.76 -11.24 0.25
C ALA A 38 6.03 -10.44 -0.12
N HIS A 39 5.95 -9.11 -0.15
CA HIS A 39 7.02 -8.22 -0.61
C HIS A 39 7.14 -6.97 0.28
N GLU A 40 8.17 -6.97 1.13
CA GLU A 40 8.41 -5.88 2.10
C GLU A 40 9.12 -4.65 1.49
N ASP A 41 9.61 -4.71 0.25
CA ASP A 41 10.55 -3.72 -0.33
C ASP A 41 9.93 -2.78 -1.39
N GLU A 42 8.61 -2.64 -1.45
CA GLU A 42 7.95 -1.65 -2.32
C GLU A 42 7.22 -0.60 -1.49
N GLY A 43 7.94 0.44 -1.07
CA GLY A 43 7.40 1.57 -0.29
C GLY A 43 6.16 2.25 -0.91
N ASN A 44 5.95 2.12 -2.22
CA ASN A 44 4.80 2.68 -2.93
C ASN A 44 3.49 1.99 -2.54
N ALA A 45 3.55 0.71 -2.16
CA ALA A 45 2.36 -0.04 -1.76
C ALA A 45 1.85 0.40 -0.38
N TYR A 46 2.73 0.80 0.54
CA TYR A 46 2.35 1.37 1.84
C TYR A 46 1.62 2.71 1.67
N ALA A 47 2.16 3.63 0.87
CA ALA A 47 1.53 4.91 0.57
C ALA A 47 0.14 4.73 -0.06
N ARG A 48 0.04 3.84 -1.06
CA ARG A 48 -1.24 3.49 -1.71
C ARG A 48 -2.24 2.92 -0.73
N LEU A 49 -1.85 1.92 0.07
CA LEU A 49 -2.75 1.30 1.05
C LEU A 49 -3.22 2.34 2.08
N GLY A 50 -2.34 3.24 2.53
CA GLY A 50 -2.72 4.36 3.40
C GLY A 50 -3.80 5.26 2.79
N ARG A 51 -3.65 5.65 1.51
CA ARG A 51 -4.69 6.46 0.81
C ARG A 51 -6.02 5.71 0.70
N VAL A 52 -5.99 4.45 0.30
CA VAL A 52 -7.20 3.64 0.14
C VAL A 52 -7.92 3.47 1.48
N LEU A 53 -7.19 3.20 2.56
CA LEU A 53 -7.76 3.10 3.90
C LEU A 53 -8.35 4.44 4.37
N ALA A 54 -7.71 5.56 4.06
CA ALA A 54 -8.23 6.89 4.33
C ALA A 54 -9.54 7.16 3.58
N MET A 55 -9.62 6.79 2.29
CA MET A 55 -10.84 6.89 1.47
C MET A 55 -11.99 6.04 2.02
N LEU A 56 -11.67 4.87 2.59
CA LEU A 56 -12.62 4.00 3.30
C LEU A 56 -13.03 4.52 4.68
N GLY A 57 -12.51 5.67 5.12
CA GLY A 57 -12.75 6.23 6.46
C GLY A 57 -11.97 5.56 7.59
N ARG A 58 -11.12 4.57 7.27
CA ARG A 58 -10.30 3.79 8.22
C ARG A 58 -9.01 4.54 8.55
N ARG A 59 -9.16 5.74 9.11
CA ARG A 59 -8.04 6.67 9.36
C ARG A 59 -6.95 6.11 10.28
N GLU A 60 -7.32 5.41 11.35
CA GLU A 60 -6.33 4.84 12.27
C GLU A 60 -5.49 3.76 11.59
N GLU A 61 -6.12 2.85 10.84
CA GLU A 61 -5.40 1.82 10.09
C GLU A 61 -4.52 2.44 9.00
N ALA A 62 -4.97 3.50 8.34
CA ALA A 62 -4.16 4.24 7.38
C ALA A 62 -2.88 4.78 8.05
N ARG A 63 -2.99 5.32 9.27
CA ARG A 63 -1.83 5.84 10.01
C ARG A 63 -0.85 4.74 10.40
N GLU A 64 -1.34 3.61 10.86
CA GLU A 64 -0.49 2.46 11.22
C GLU A 64 0.32 1.99 10.01
N VAL A 65 -0.35 1.76 8.88
CA VAL A 65 0.30 1.34 7.63
C VAL A 65 1.33 2.36 7.14
N LEU A 66 0.99 3.66 7.18
CA LEU A 66 1.92 4.70 6.73
C LEU A 66 3.14 4.83 7.66
N ARG A 67 2.98 4.67 8.98
CA ARG A 67 4.11 4.66 9.92
C ARG A 67 5.06 3.50 9.65
N GLU A 68 4.51 2.30 9.45
CA GLU A 68 5.31 1.13 9.08
C GLU A 68 6.06 1.37 7.76
N GLY A 69 5.37 1.89 6.75
CA GLY A 69 5.96 2.22 5.46
C GLY A 69 7.09 3.26 5.56
N VAL A 70 6.97 4.27 6.43
CA VAL A 70 8.04 5.25 6.70
C VAL A 70 9.26 4.59 7.30
N GLU A 71 9.10 3.70 8.29
CA GLU A 71 10.22 2.99 8.91
C GLU A 71 10.94 2.10 7.90
N ARG A 72 10.18 1.38 7.07
CA ARG A 72 10.72 0.53 5.99
C ARG A 72 11.45 1.38 4.94
N ALA A 73 10.83 2.42 4.42
CA ALA A 73 11.44 3.32 3.44
C ALA A 73 12.74 3.94 3.96
N ARG A 74 12.76 4.39 5.22
CA ARG A 74 13.98 4.92 5.86
C ARG A 74 15.09 3.86 5.97
N ARG A 75 14.74 2.63 6.37
CA ARG A 75 15.69 1.52 6.49
C ARG A 75 16.35 1.18 5.15
N HIS A 76 15.63 1.34 4.04
CA HIS A 76 16.10 1.07 2.69
C HIS A 76 16.73 2.30 2.00
N GLY A 77 16.81 3.45 2.69
CA GLY A 77 17.37 4.69 2.14
C GLY A 77 16.44 5.46 1.19
N HIS A 78 15.17 5.06 1.08
CA HIS A 78 14.16 5.69 0.23
C HIS A 78 13.52 6.90 0.92
N GLN A 79 14.32 7.96 1.14
CA GLN A 79 13.88 9.14 1.90
C GLN A 79 12.69 9.88 1.25
N GLU A 80 12.62 9.93 -0.08
CA GLU A 80 11.50 10.56 -0.81
C GLU A 80 10.17 9.85 -0.52
N MET A 81 10.17 8.51 -0.52
CA MET A 81 8.98 7.71 -0.22
C MET A 81 8.52 7.90 1.22
N ALA A 82 9.49 7.99 2.16
CA ALA A 82 9.18 8.32 3.54
C ALA A 82 8.58 9.72 3.67
N GLY A 83 9.04 10.69 2.87
CA GLY A 83 8.48 12.04 2.80
C GLY A 83 7.01 12.03 2.38
N GLU A 84 6.68 11.36 1.28
CA GLU A 84 5.30 11.25 0.78
C GLU A 84 4.38 10.64 1.85
N MET A 85 4.79 9.54 2.50
CA MET A 85 4.00 8.91 3.55
C MET A 85 3.83 9.79 4.79
N LEU A 86 4.82 10.61 5.13
CA LEU A 86 4.72 11.59 6.21
C LEU A 86 3.75 12.73 5.88
N GLU A 87 3.70 13.18 4.62
CA GLU A 87 2.70 14.15 4.18
C GLU A 87 1.28 13.60 4.34
N LEU A 88 1.04 12.37 3.87
CA LEU A 88 -0.24 11.69 4.06
C LEU A 88 -0.60 11.55 5.55
N LEU A 89 0.35 11.18 6.40
CA LEU A 89 0.12 11.10 7.84
C LEU A 89 -0.34 12.44 8.44
N ARG A 90 0.21 13.56 7.96
CA ARG A 90 -0.18 14.90 8.42
C ARG A 90 -1.58 15.28 7.95
N GLU A 91 -1.97 14.88 6.74
CA GLU A 91 -3.34 15.08 6.22
C GLU A 91 -4.39 14.30 7.03
N LEU A 92 -4.00 13.18 7.64
CA LEU A 92 -4.90 12.36 8.44
C LEU A 92 -5.20 12.94 9.82
N GLY A 93 -4.42 13.92 10.33
CA GLY A 93 -4.73 14.77 11.51
C GLY A 93 -4.25 14.28 12.87
#